data_AF-A0A9D6FXB6-F1
#
_entry.id   AF-A0A9D6FXB6-F1
#
_cell.length_a   1.000
_cell.length_b   1.000
_cell.length_c   1.000
_cell.angle_alpha   90.00
_cell.angle_beta   90.00
_cell.angle_gamma   90.00
#
_symmetry.space_group_name_H-M   'P 1'
#
loop_
_entity.id
_entity.type
_entity.pdbx_description
1 polymer ?
#
loop_
_entity_poly.entity_id
_entity_poly.type
_entity_poly.pdbx_seq_one_letter_code
_entity_poly.pdbx_strand_id
1 'polypeptide(L)'
;MSEPVPFRVNGKSRTVKCAPDASLLDVLRDTLGITSPKNGCAPQAQCGCCCILVDGAPKLACAVAIKRVAGKEVTTLEGIPGREREILARAFVSHGALQCGFCIPGIVMRSKAILDKNARASRDEIAKSLDVHLCRCTGYTKILQAIQTAGTVWKNGTLPQPAEECRVGRRFAKVEGGALALGERAYIDDMKLPGMLFGAVLLSEHPRAKLLEVDIAPARKIEGVVDVATWRAVPGERYQGLIYKDWPIFVREGEETRCVGDVIAVVAGETREAARQGAAAVRVQYDVLPPVTDPEDPKAKLLSKSVVRRGDVDAALAKSKHVVTAAFRTQRIEHAFLEPESCLAVPEGDTILVYSQGQGIYDDRRQIADVLRMPEEKVRVVLVSAGGAFGGKEDLSIQAQTALLAHRTGRPVKLTLTREESMRLHPKRHPIRMTYTVGC
;
A
#
# COMPACT_ATOMS: atom_id res chain seq x y z
N MET A 1 -9.63 2.12 -32.02
CA MET A 1 -9.42 0.81 -31.37
C MET A 1 -7.93 0.51 -31.36
N SER A 2 -7.37 0.05 -30.24
CA SER A 2 -5.96 -0.31 -30.16
C SER A 2 -5.66 -1.62 -30.89
N GLU A 3 -4.50 -1.70 -31.53
CA GLU A 3 -3.99 -2.91 -32.16
C GLU A 3 -3.66 -3.97 -31.10
N PRO A 4 -4.04 -5.25 -31.30
CA PRO A 4 -3.67 -6.32 -30.38
C PRO A 4 -2.16 -6.52 -30.32
N VAL A 5 -1.60 -6.70 -29.11
CA VAL A 5 -0.16 -6.89 -28.91
C VAL A 5 0.13 -8.38 -28.67
N PRO A 6 0.82 -9.08 -29.59
CA PRO A 6 1.23 -10.47 -29.40
C PRO A 6 2.57 -10.57 -28.66
N PHE A 7 2.67 -11.44 -27.66
CA PHE A 7 3.91 -11.75 -26.93
C PHE A 7 3.81 -13.13 -26.27
N ARG A 8 4.90 -13.61 -25.66
CA ARG A 8 4.87 -14.83 -24.85
C ARG A 8 5.02 -14.47 -23.37
N VAL A 9 4.26 -15.13 -22.51
CA VAL A 9 4.39 -15.00 -21.06
C VAL A 9 4.39 -16.37 -20.40
N ASN A 10 5.43 -16.65 -19.63
CA ASN A 10 5.64 -17.94 -18.96
C ASN A 10 5.50 -19.11 -19.94
N GLY A 11 6.11 -18.98 -21.13
CA GLY A 11 6.08 -19.97 -22.19
C GLY A 11 4.79 -20.04 -23.03
N LYS A 12 3.73 -19.29 -22.66
CA LYS A 12 2.45 -19.28 -23.37
C LYS A 12 2.31 -18.07 -24.28
N SER A 13 1.97 -18.28 -25.55
CA SER A 13 1.66 -17.18 -26.48
C SER A 13 0.34 -16.52 -26.08
N ARG A 14 0.34 -15.18 -26.05
CA ARG A 14 -0.82 -14.34 -25.71
C ARG A 14 -0.91 -13.19 -26.69
N THR A 15 -2.14 -12.78 -26.98
CA THR A 15 -2.46 -11.57 -27.72
C THR A 15 -3.47 -10.79 -26.90
N VAL A 16 -3.12 -9.57 -26.52
CA VAL A 16 -3.94 -8.74 -25.62
C VAL A 16 -4.38 -7.46 -26.32
N LYS A 17 -5.63 -7.06 -26.11
CA LYS A 17 -6.16 -5.75 -26.52
C LYS A 17 -6.25 -4.89 -25.27
N CYS A 18 -5.54 -3.77 -25.26
CA CYS A 18 -5.45 -2.85 -24.11
C CYS A 18 -5.16 -1.43 -24.59
N ALA A 19 -5.20 -0.44 -23.70
CA ALA A 19 -4.84 0.93 -24.06
C ALA A 19 -3.37 1.01 -24.54
N PRO A 20 -3.03 1.86 -25.55
CA PRO A 20 -1.66 1.93 -26.10
C PRO A 20 -0.57 2.32 -25.09
N ASP A 21 -0.96 3.03 -24.04
CA ASP A 21 -0.14 3.51 -22.92
C ASP A 21 -0.22 2.60 -21.68
N ALA A 22 -1.00 1.52 -21.72
CA ALA A 22 -1.10 0.56 -20.63
C ALA A 22 0.28 0.01 -20.26
N SER A 23 0.56 -0.03 -18.96
CA SER A 23 1.77 -0.67 -18.45
C SER A 23 1.65 -2.18 -18.55
N LEU A 24 2.77 -2.87 -18.72
CA LEU A 24 2.82 -4.32 -18.69
C LEU A 24 2.37 -4.86 -17.33
N LEU A 25 2.55 -4.10 -16.24
CA LEU A 25 2.06 -4.50 -14.92
C LEU A 25 0.54 -4.63 -14.89
N ASP A 26 -0.18 -3.66 -15.46
CA ASP A 26 -1.65 -3.66 -15.48
C ASP A 26 -2.16 -4.81 -16.36
N VAL A 27 -1.54 -5.03 -17.52
CA VAL A 27 -1.87 -6.17 -18.39
C VAL A 27 -1.65 -7.50 -17.68
N LEU A 28 -0.50 -7.69 -17.02
CA LEU A 28 -0.21 -8.93 -16.28
C LEU A 28 -1.24 -9.16 -15.17
N ARG A 29 -1.50 -8.16 -14.33
CA ARG A 29 -2.35 -8.30 -13.14
C ARG A 29 -3.83 -8.30 -13.49
N ASP A 30 -4.30 -7.28 -14.21
CA ASP A 30 -5.73 -7.03 -14.41
C ASP A 30 -6.29 -7.80 -15.61
N THR A 31 -5.52 -7.97 -16.70
CA THR A 31 -5.97 -8.76 -17.86
C THR A 31 -5.65 -10.25 -17.73
N LEU A 32 -4.42 -10.60 -17.37
CA LEU A 32 -3.96 -12.00 -17.39
C LEU A 32 -4.06 -12.72 -16.03
N GLY A 33 -4.33 -11.99 -14.94
CA GLY A 33 -4.45 -12.57 -13.59
C GLY A 33 -3.12 -13.03 -12.99
N ILE A 34 -1.99 -12.55 -13.51
CA ILE A 34 -0.64 -12.84 -13.03
C ILE A 34 -0.27 -11.81 -11.97
N THR A 35 -0.33 -12.20 -10.69
CA THR A 35 -0.25 -11.28 -9.55
C THR A 35 1.08 -11.31 -8.81
N SER A 36 2.03 -12.18 -9.19
CA SER A 36 3.34 -12.21 -8.54
C SER A 36 4.12 -10.89 -8.66
N PRO A 37 4.07 -10.13 -9.78
CA PRO A 37 4.60 -8.77 -9.81
C PRO A 37 3.68 -7.85 -9.01
N LYS A 38 4.20 -7.27 -7.92
CA LYS A 38 3.40 -6.45 -6.99
C LYS A 38 3.43 -4.97 -7.36
N ASN A 39 2.28 -4.31 -7.28
CA ASN A 39 2.17 -2.87 -7.48
C ASN A 39 2.44 -2.10 -6.17
N GLY A 40 3.67 -1.63 -5.99
CA GLY A 40 4.03 -0.80 -4.83
C GLY A 40 4.18 0.70 -5.11
N CYS A 41 4.61 1.06 -6.32
CA CYS A 41 4.84 2.44 -6.75
C CYS A 41 4.67 2.60 -8.27
N ALA A 42 3.71 1.91 -8.89
CA ALA A 42 3.44 2.22 -10.29
C ALA A 42 2.93 3.67 -10.41
N PRO A 43 3.33 4.41 -11.47
CA PRO A 43 4.26 4.04 -12.54
C PRO A 43 5.74 4.43 -12.28
N GLN A 44 6.11 4.90 -11.08
CA GLN A 44 7.42 5.50 -10.79
C GLN A 44 8.62 4.54 -10.92
N ALA A 45 8.40 3.22 -10.84
CA ALA A 45 9.44 2.19 -10.96
C ALA A 45 10.64 2.34 -10.00
N GLN A 46 10.36 2.75 -8.75
CA GLN A 46 11.40 2.97 -7.71
C GLN A 46 11.50 1.84 -6.68
N CYS A 47 10.45 1.04 -6.48
CA CYS A 47 10.40 0.06 -5.39
C CYS A 47 10.90 -1.35 -5.75
N GLY A 48 11.01 -1.68 -7.04
CA GLY A 48 11.42 -3.02 -7.50
C GLY A 48 10.40 -4.15 -7.31
N CYS A 49 9.22 -3.89 -6.73
CA CYS A 49 8.23 -4.92 -6.39
C CYS A 49 7.60 -5.63 -7.61
N CYS A 50 7.59 -4.96 -8.77
CA CYS A 50 7.05 -5.48 -10.03
C CYS A 50 8.14 -6.03 -10.97
N CYS A 51 9.26 -6.49 -10.43
CA CYS A 51 10.35 -7.04 -11.23
C CYS A 51 9.91 -8.31 -11.95
N ILE A 52 10.22 -8.39 -13.25
CA ILE A 52 9.98 -9.50 -14.17
C ILE A 52 11.21 -9.67 -15.05
N LEU A 53 11.28 -10.74 -15.85
CA LEU A 53 12.27 -10.86 -16.93
C LEU A 53 11.60 -10.59 -18.28
N VAL A 54 12.28 -9.85 -19.15
CA VAL A 54 11.94 -9.70 -20.57
C VAL A 54 13.15 -10.18 -21.37
N ASP A 55 12.99 -11.25 -22.14
CA ASP A 55 14.08 -11.97 -22.83
C ASP A 55 15.26 -12.27 -21.88
N GLY A 56 14.93 -12.74 -20.66
CA GLY A 56 15.91 -13.06 -19.61
C GLY A 56 16.48 -11.85 -18.84
N ALA A 57 16.26 -10.62 -19.29
CA ALA A 57 16.77 -9.42 -18.62
C ALA A 57 15.76 -8.86 -17.59
N PRO A 58 16.19 -8.50 -16.36
CA PRO A 58 15.29 -7.96 -15.35
C PRO A 58 14.78 -6.57 -15.75
N LYS A 59 13.45 -6.39 -15.66
CA LYS A 59 12.73 -5.14 -15.93
C LYS A 59 11.65 -4.90 -14.88
N LEU A 60 11.28 -3.64 -14.67
CA LEU A 60 10.19 -3.26 -13.78
C LEU A 60 8.91 -3.07 -14.60
N ALA A 61 7.94 -3.97 -14.42
CA ALA A 61 6.77 -4.06 -15.30
C ALA A 61 5.97 -2.75 -15.39
N CYS A 62 5.90 -1.96 -14.31
CA CYS A 62 5.17 -0.68 -14.30
C CYS A 62 5.76 0.40 -15.22
N ALA A 63 7.05 0.31 -15.59
CA ALA A 63 7.70 1.23 -16.53
C ALA A 63 7.84 0.66 -17.94
N VAL A 64 7.33 -0.56 -18.18
CA VAL A 64 7.36 -1.18 -19.50
C VAL A 64 6.00 -0.99 -20.16
N ALA A 65 5.93 -0.15 -21.19
CA ALA A 65 4.73 -0.06 -22.02
C ALA A 65 4.50 -1.40 -22.75
N ILE A 66 3.26 -1.87 -22.80
CA ILE A 66 2.89 -3.16 -23.39
C ILE A 66 3.41 -3.34 -24.82
N LYS A 67 3.36 -2.29 -25.64
CA LYS A 67 3.88 -2.32 -27.03
C LYS A 67 5.36 -2.69 -27.15
N ARG A 68 6.16 -2.46 -26.10
CA ARG A 68 7.61 -2.75 -26.09
C ARG A 68 7.92 -4.24 -25.89
N VAL A 69 6.93 -5.06 -25.54
CA VAL A 69 7.08 -6.51 -25.40
C VAL A 69 6.47 -7.31 -26.55
N ALA A 70 6.02 -6.65 -27.61
CA ALA A 70 5.59 -7.32 -28.83
C ALA A 70 6.66 -8.31 -29.32
N GLY A 71 6.29 -9.58 -29.49
CA GLY A 71 7.18 -10.66 -29.93
C GLY A 71 8.21 -11.16 -28.90
N LYS A 72 8.22 -10.64 -27.67
CA LYS A 72 9.21 -11.00 -26.64
C LYS A 72 8.70 -12.07 -25.68
N GLU A 73 9.63 -12.69 -24.93
CA GLU A 73 9.31 -13.58 -23.81
C GLU A 73 9.31 -12.80 -22.50
N VAL A 74 8.19 -12.83 -21.79
CA VAL A 74 8.04 -12.30 -20.44
C VAL A 74 8.03 -13.47 -19.45
N THR A 75 8.88 -13.43 -18.44
CA THR A 75 8.87 -14.42 -17.35
C THR A 75 8.58 -13.74 -16.02
N THR A 76 7.55 -14.20 -15.34
CA THR A 76 7.21 -13.86 -13.95
C THR A 76 7.56 -15.04 -13.03
N LEU A 77 7.29 -14.96 -11.72
CA LEU A 77 7.59 -16.09 -10.82
C LEU A 77 6.84 -17.36 -11.23
N GLU A 78 5.63 -17.19 -11.75
CA GLU A 78 4.79 -18.26 -12.29
C GLU A 78 5.48 -19.07 -13.40
N GLY A 79 6.42 -18.48 -14.14
CA GLY A 79 7.17 -19.12 -15.22
C GLY A 79 8.56 -19.64 -14.86
N ILE A 80 9.03 -19.46 -13.61
CA ILE A 80 10.33 -20.01 -13.18
C ILE A 80 10.25 -21.55 -13.08
N PRO A 81 11.29 -22.30 -13.49
CA PRO A 81 11.36 -23.75 -13.29
C PRO A 81 11.13 -24.19 -11.84
N GLY A 82 10.43 -25.31 -11.65
CA GLY A 82 10.00 -25.76 -10.31
C GLY A 82 11.14 -25.89 -9.28
N ARG A 83 12.28 -26.46 -9.68
CA ARG A 83 13.46 -26.59 -8.81
C ARG A 83 14.03 -25.24 -8.38
N GLU A 84 14.12 -24.29 -9.30
CA GLU A 84 14.63 -22.95 -8.99
C GLU A 84 13.68 -22.17 -8.07
N ARG A 85 12.37 -22.29 -8.28
CA ARG A 85 11.35 -21.73 -7.38
C ARG A 85 11.50 -22.29 -5.98
N GLU A 86 11.70 -23.60 -5.87
CA GLU A 86 11.87 -24.28 -4.58
C GLU A 86 13.15 -23.83 -3.86
N ILE A 87 14.27 -23.72 -4.58
CA ILE A 87 15.53 -23.18 -4.03
C ILE A 87 15.31 -21.78 -3.47
N LEU A 88 14.73 -20.88 -4.26
CA LEU A 88 14.52 -19.49 -3.88
C LEU A 88 13.57 -19.38 -2.68
N ALA A 89 12.42 -20.06 -2.72
CA ALA A 89 11.45 -20.04 -1.63
C ALA A 89 12.06 -20.55 -0.33
N ARG A 90 12.69 -21.74 -0.35
CA ARG A 90 13.29 -22.34 0.85
C ARG A 90 14.43 -21.49 1.40
N ALA A 91 15.30 -20.96 0.53
CA ALA A 91 16.39 -20.09 0.98
C ALA A 91 15.87 -18.82 1.69
N PHE A 92 14.87 -18.15 1.12
CA PHE A 92 14.31 -16.93 1.73
C PHE A 92 13.61 -17.25 3.07
N VAL A 93 12.89 -18.37 3.16
CA VAL A 93 12.23 -18.79 4.40
C VAL A 93 13.25 -19.19 5.47
N SER A 94 14.27 -19.98 5.13
CA SER A 94 15.31 -20.45 6.08
C SER A 94 16.06 -19.31 6.77
N HIS A 95 16.24 -18.18 6.08
CA HIS A 95 16.94 -17.02 6.64
C HIS A 95 16.02 -16.00 7.32
N GLY A 96 14.69 -16.19 7.28
CA GLY A 96 13.75 -15.16 7.69
C GLY A 96 13.89 -13.89 6.84
N ALA A 97 14.21 -14.05 5.56
CA ALA A 97 14.45 -12.96 4.61
C ALA A 97 13.16 -12.24 4.17
N LEU A 98 12.03 -12.54 4.81
CA LEU A 98 10.73 -11.97 4.52
C LEU A 98 9.97 -11.72 5.83
N GLN A 99 9.35 -10.53 5.91
CA GLN A 99 8.41 -10.17 6.98
C GLN A 99 7.03 -9.99 6.38
N CYS A 100 6.63 -8.78 5.95
CA CYS A 100 5.34 -8.59 5.28
C CYS A 100 5.24 -9.44 4.00
N GLY A 101 6.34 -9.51 3.24
CA GLY A 101 6.49 -10.33 2.03
C GLY A 101 6.27 -9.57 0.72
N PHE A 102 5.76 -8.33 0.74
CA PHE A 102 5.28 -7.66 -0.47
C PHE A 102 6.37 -7.35 -1.53
N CYS A 103 7.59 -6.96 -1.11
CA CYS A 103 8.71 -6.77 -2.04
C CYS A 103 9.36 -8.08 -2.51
N ILE A 104 9.17 -9.15 -1.76
CA ILE A 104 9.98 -10.35 -1.89
C ILE A 104 9.80 -11.00 -3.26
N PRO A 105 8.60 -11.07 -3.86
CA PRO A 105 8.46 -11.55 -5.22
C PRO A 105 9.38 -10.88 -6.23
N GLY A 106 9.44 -9.55 -6.23
CA GLY A 106 10.33 -8.79 -7.11
C GLY A 106 11.82 -9.04 -6.81
N ILE A 107 12.18 -9.15 -5.54
CA ILE A 107 13.55 -9.48 -5.11
C ILE A 107 13.94 -10.91 -5.52
N VAL A 108 13.02 -11.88 -5.42
CA VAL A 108 13.24 -13.26 -5.85
C VAL A 108 13.43 -13.33 -7.36
N MET A 109 12.61 -12.61 -8.15
CA MET A 109 12.83 -12.47 -9.59
C MET A 109 14.22 -11.91 -9.91
N ARG A 110 14.65 -10.87 -9.17
CA ARG A 110 16.00 -10.30 -9.32
C ARG A 110 17.09 -11.28 -8.91
N SER A 111 16.84 -12.07 -7.88
CA SER A 111 17.76 -13.11 -7.40
C SER A 111 17.99 -14.17 -8.46
N LYS A 112 16.93 -14.63 -9.14
CA LYS A 112 17.07 -15.52 -10.30
C LYS A 112 18.01 -14.93 -11.37
N ALA A 113 17.77 -13.68 -11.78
CA ALA A 113 18.63 -13.03 -12.78
C ALA A 113 20.10 -12.93 -12.36
N ILE A 114 20.38 -12.74 -11.07
CA ILE A 114 21.74 -12.76 -10.51
C ILE A 114 22.33 -14.17 -10.63
N LEU A 115 21.60 -15.20 -10.17
CA LEU A 115 22.11 -16.56 -10.06
C LEU A 115 22.27 -17.26 -11.41
N ASP A 116 21.42 -16.94 -12.39
CA ASP A 116 21.58 -17.39 -13.78
C ASP A 116 22.90 -16.89 -14.38
N LYS A 117 23.31 -15.67 -14.05
CA LYS A 117 24.58 -15.08 -14.50
C LYS A 117 25.78 -15.55 -13.67
N ASN A 118 25.66 -15.53 -12.35
CA ASN A 118 26.71 -15.92 -11.41
C ASN A 118 26.11 -16.53 -10.13
N ALA A 119 26.04 -17.85 -10.07
CA ALA A 119 25.56 -18.59 -8.90
C ALA A 119 26.42 -18.39 -7.64
N ARG A 120 27.63 -17.84 -7.77
CA ARG A 120 28.54 -17.55 -6.64
C ARG A 120 28.78 -16.04 -6.49
N ALA A 121 27.80 -15.22 -6.87
CA ALA A 121 27.85 -13.77 -6.67
C ALA A 121 28.21 -13.42 -5.21
N SER A 122 29.16 -12.52 -5.07
CA SER A 122 29.58 -11.96 -3.79
C SER A 122 28.46 -11.14 -3.15
N ARG A 123 28.59 -10.90 -1.84
CA ARG A 123 27.63 -10.08 -1.10
C ARG A 123 27.44 -8.69 -1.74
N ASP A 124 28.53 -8.08 -2.19
CA ASP A 124 28.51 -6.71 -2.73
C ASP A 124 27.93 -6.66 -4.14
N GLU A 125 28.17 -7.68 -4.96
CA GLU A 125 27.50 -7.82 -6.26
C GLU A 125 25.98 -7.99 -6.09
N ILE A 126 25.55 -8.80 -5.11
CA ILE A 126 24.12 -8.98 -4.80
C ILE A 126 23.54 -7.65 -4.30
N ALA A 127 24.20 -6.99 -3.35
CA ALA A 127 23.74 -5.72 -2.78
C ALA A 127 23.55 -4.66 -3.87
N LYS A 128 24.57 -4.45 -4.72
CA LYS A 128 24.51 -3.51 -5.85
C LYS A 128 23.39 -3.85 -6.83
N SER A 129 23.14 -5.14 -7.04
CA SER A 129 22.03 -5.58 -7.91
C SER A 129 20.65 -5.29 -7.31
N LEU A 130 20.55 -5.13 -5.99
CA LEU A 130 19.32 -4.79 -5.28
C LEU A 130 19.11 -3.29 -5.05
N ASP A 131 19.98 -2.40 -5.54
CA ASP A 131 19.85 -0.94 -5.36
C ASP A 131 18.48 -0.39 -5.83
N VAL A 132 17.82 -1.07 -6.78
CA VAL A 132 16.49 -0.72 -7.31
C VAL A 132 15.34 -1.49 -6.64
N HIS A 133 15.61 -2.19 -5.54
CA HIS A 133 14.64 -2.97 -4.77
C HIS A 133 14.54 -2.47 -3.33
N LEU A 134 13.38 -1.91 -2.99
CA LEU A 134 13.12 -1.43 -1.65
C LEU A 134 12.52 -2.55 -0.79
N CYS A 135 13.01 -2.68 0.45
CA CYS A 135 12.41 -3.48 1.51
C CYS A 135 12.32 -2.64 2.78
N ARG A 136 11.08 -2.40 3.26
CA ARG A 136 10.87 -1.57 4.46
C ARG A 136 10.99 -2.35 5.77
N CYS A 137 10.92 -3.68 5.73
CA CYS A 137 10.78 -4.51 6.92
C CYS A 137 12.09 -5.15 7.42
N THR A 138 12.95 -5.64 6.53
CA THR A 138 13.97 -6.64 6.90
C THR A 138 15.37 -6.09 7.15
N GLY A 139 15.67 -4.86 6.71
CA GLY A 139 17.03 -4.31 6.76
C GLY A 139 18.04 -5.02 5.85
N TYR A 140 17.57 -5.78 4.85
CA TYR A 140 18.34 -6.43 3.76
C TYR A 140 19.32 -7.54 4.13
N THR A 141 19.94 -7.55 5.32
CA THR A 141 20.99 -8.52 5.68
C THR A 141 20.57 -9.97 5.43
N LYS A 142 19.34 -10.34 5.82
CA LYS A 142 18.81 -11.69 5.61
C LYS A 142 18.47 -12.01 4.15
N ILE A 143 18.11 -11.00 3.36
CA ILE A 143 17.88 -11.14 1.92
C ILE A 143 19.19 -11.49 1.22
N LEU A 144 20.28 -10.78 1.51
CA LEU A 144 21.59 -11.07 0.94
C LEU A 144 22.04 -12.50 1.28
N GLN A 145 21.89 -12.92 2.54
CA GLN A 145 22.22 -14.28 3.00
C GLN A 145 21.39 -15.36 2.29
N ALA A 146 20.09 -15.10 2.07
CA ALA A 146 19.22 -16.02 1.34
C ALA A 146 19.67 -16.20 -0.11
N ILE A 147 20.02 -15.11 -0.81
CA ILE A 147 20.49 -15.17 -2.20
C ILE A 147 21.82 -15.93 -2.30
N GLN A 148 22.77 -15.67 -1.39
CA GLN A 148 24.02 -16.43 -1.33
C GLN A 148 23.77 -17.92 -1.11
N THR A 149 22.85 -18.27 -0.21
CA THR A 149 22.46 -19.67 0.07
C THR A 149 21.80 -20.33 -1.13
N ALA A 150 20.90 -19.64 -1.82
CA ALA A 150 20.32 -20.12 -3.06
C ALA A 150 21.40 -20.38 -4.13
N GLY A 151 22.40 -19.49 -4.22
CA GLY A 151 23.53 -19.64 -5.12
C GLY A 151 24.40 -20.86 -4.87
N THR A 152 24.57 -21.28 -3.60
CA THR A 152 25.37 -22.48 -3.29
C THR A 152 24.78 -23.77 -3.83
N VAL A 153 23.46 -23.79 -4.09
CA VAL A 153 22.70 -24.98 -4.50
C VAL A 153 22.08 -24.85 -5.90
N TRP A 154 22.25 -23.71 -6.58
CA TRP A 154 21.57 -23.33 -7.81
C TRP A 154 21.63 -24.39 -8.92
N LYS A 155 22.83 -24.97 -9.14
CA LYS A 155 23.04 -25.91 -10.26
C LYS A 155 22.70 -27.36 -9.93
N ASN A 156 22.95 -27.87 -8.72
CA ASN A 156 22.64 -29.25 -8.28
C ASN A 156 22.94 -29.50 -6.78
N GLY A 157 22.59 -28.56 -5.89
CA GLY A 157 22.81 -28.74 -4.44
C GLY A 157 21.60 -29.30 -3.69
N THR A 158 21.83 -29.73 -2.45
CA THR A 158 20.76 -30.09 -1.50
C THR A 158 19.94 -28.86 -1.14
N LEU A 159 18.62 -28.97 -1.20
CA LEU A 159 17.73 -27.85 -0.93
C LEU A 159 17.90 -27.31 0.51
N PRO A 160 17.84 -25.98 0.71
CA PRO A 160 17.81 -25.41 2.04
C PRO A 160 16.62 -25.97 2.84
N GLN A 161 16.83 -26.27 4.11
CA GLN A 161 15.78 -26.76 5.00
C GLN A 161 15.33 -25.63 5.93
N PRO A 162 14.11 -25.11 5.80
CA PRO A 162 13.52 -24.21 6.78
C PRO A 162 13.42 -24.89 8.16
N ALA A 163 13.49 -24.12 9.24
CA ALA A 163 13.36 -24.67 10.58
C ALA A 163 11.90 -25.06 10.88
N GLU A 164 11.67 -26.29 11.32
CA GLU A 164 10.31 -26.83 11.56
C GLU A 164 9.96 -26.94 13.05
N GLU A 165 10.93 -26.77 13.95
CA GLU A 165 10.71 -26.87 15.39
C GLU A 165 9.97 -25.63 15.93
N CYS A 166 8.65 -25.73 16.07
CA CYS A 166 7.80 -24.67 16.60
C CYS A 166 7.90 -24.56 18.15
N ARG A 167 9.02 -24.01 18.65
CA ARG A 167 9.24 -23.73 20.08
C ARG A 167 9.52 -22.25 20.34
N VAL A 168 9.03 -21.73 21.46
CA VAL A 168 9.31 -20.36 21.91
C VAL A 168 10.82 -20.12 22.02
N GLY A 169 11.29 -19.00 21.46
CA GLY A 169 12.72 -18.63 21.44
C GLY A 169 13.56 -19.34 20.38
N ARG A 170 13.01 -20.30 19.62
CA ARG A 170 13.70 -20.95 18.50
C ARG A 170 13.37 -20.28 17.17
N ARG A 171 14.23 -20.48 16.18
CA ARG A 171 13.94 -20.10 14.78
C ARG A 171 12.89 -21.07 14.24
N PHE A 172 11.87 -20.52 13.58
CA PHE A 172 10.82 -21.29 12.93
C PHE A 172 10.52 -20.68 11.57
N ALA A 173 10.24 -21.53 10.59
CA ALA A 173 9.84 -21.12 9.25
C ALA A 173 8.52 -20.35 9.35
N LYS A 174 8.48 -19.13 8.80
CA LYS A 174 7.24 -18.36 8.77
C LYS A 174 6.16 -19.17 8.04
N VAL A 175 5.00 -19.31 8.67
CA VAL A 175 3.80 -19.93 8.07
C VAL A 175 3.50 -19.23 6.73
N GLU A 176 3.32 -20.03 5.67
CA GLU A 176 3.16 -19.56 4.29
C GLU A 176 4.30 -18.68 3.75
N GLY A 177 5.50 -18.76 4.35
CA GLY A 177 6.65 -17.98 3.93
C GLY A 177 7.09 -18.27 2.49
N GLY A 178 6.94 -19.52 2.03
CA GLY A 178 7.20 -19.89 0.63
C GLY A 178 6.23 -19.22 -0.33
N ALA A 179 4.92 -19.28 -0.03
CA ALA A 179 3.88 -18.62 -0.82
C ALA A 179 4.06 -17.09 -0.85
N LEU A 180 4.50 -16.47 0.26
CA LEU A 180 4.87 -15.05 0.29
C LEU A 180 6.08 -14.75 -0.59
N ALA A 181 7.12 -15.59 -0.53
CA ALA A 181 8.32 -15.41 -1.33
C ALA A 181 8.04 -15.52 -2.84
N LEU A 182 7.15 -16.44 -3.22
CA LEU A 182 6.76 -16.72 -4.60
C LEU A 182 5.61 -15.86 -5.12
N GLY A 183 5.06 -14.97 -4.28
CA GLY A 183 3.96 -14.07 -4.65
C GLY A 183 2.60 -14.74 -4.78
N GLU A 184 2.47 -15.97 -4.28
CA GLU A 184 1.27 -16.82 -4.33
C GLU A 184 0.24 -16.47 -3.24
N ARG A 185 0.70 -15.92 -2.11
CA ARG A 185 -0.21 -15.38 -1.09
C ARG A 185 -0.77 -14.04 -1.58
N ALA A 186 -2.10 -13.96 -1.67
CA ALA A 186 -2.80 -12.78 -2.14
C ALA A 186 -2.80 -11.66 -1.09
N TYR A 187 -2.54 -10.45 -1.56
CA TYR A 187 -2.92 -9.21 -0.89
C TYR A 187 -4.25 -8.70 -1.47
N ILE A 188 -4.85 -7.67 -0.87
CA ILE A 188 -6.17 -7.18 -1.31
C ILE A 188 -6.15 -6.77 -2.79
N ASP A 189 -5.11 -6.06 -3.25
CA ASP A 189 -5.03 -5.65 -4.64
C ASP A 189 -4.88 -6.84 -5.62
N ASP A 190 -4.48 -8.02 -5.14
CA ASP A 190 -4.42 -9.25 -5.93
C ASP A 190 -5.80 -9.95 -6.06
N MET A 191 -6.75 -9.64 -5.18
CA MET A 191 -8.06 -10.29 -5.14
C MET A 191 -8.94 -9.86 -6.32
N LYS A 192 -9.70 -10.80 -6.87
CA LYS A 192 -10.70 -10.57 -7.93
C LYS A 192 -11.98 -11.33 -7.61
N LEU A 193 -13.10 -10.66 -7.78
CA LEU A 193 -14.43 -11.26 -7.67
C LEU A 193 -15.24 -11.01 -8.95
N PRO A 194 -16.16 -11.91 -9.31
CA PRO A 194 -17.07 -11.69 -10.44
C PRO A 194 -17.85 -10.37 -10.29
N GLY A 195 -17.95 -9.60 -11.38
CA GLY A 195 -18.71 -8.34 -11.40
C GLY A 195 -18.11 -7.20 -10.55
N MET A 196 -16.93 -7.38 -9.98
CA MET A 196 -16.25 -6.37 -9.14
C MET A 196 -15.97 -5.09 -9.92
N LEU A 197 -16.16 -3.95 -9.27
CA LEU A 197 -15.80 -2.60 -9.71
C LEU A 197 -14.47 -2.16 -9.10
N PHE A 198 -13.83 -1.18 -9.73
CA PHE A 198 -12.63 -0.53 -9.24
C PHE A 198 -12.96 0.85 -8.68
N GLY A 199 -12.44 1.14 -7.49
CA GLY A 199 -12.57 2.42 -6.82
C GLY A 199 -11.40 3.35 -7.15
N ALA A 200 -11.68 4.65 -7.24
CA ALA A 200 -10.68 5.72 -7.24
C ALA A 200 -11.11 6.86 -6.31
N VAL A 201 -10.15 7.50 -5.67
CA VAL A 201 -10.38 8.69 -4.83
C VAL A 201 -10.05 9.96 -5.62
N LEU A 202 -10.75 11.04 -5.31
CA LEU A 202 -10.30 12.40 -5.55
C LEU A 202 -9.96 13.04 -4.21
N LEU A 203 -8.69 13.41 -4.03
CA LEU A 203 -8.19 14.07 -2.83
C LEU A 203 -8.08 15.59 -3.03
N SER A 204 -8.18 16.36 -1.95
CA SER A 204 -8.04 17.81 -1.96
C SER A 204 -6.69 18.26 -2.54
N GLU A 205 -6.74 19.19 -3.49
CA GLU A 205 -5.54 19.83 -4.05
C GLU A 205 -4.87 20.81 -3.08
N HIS A 206 -5.64 21.31 -2.11
CA HIS A 206 -5.20 22.36 -1.20
C HIS A 206 -5.13 21.86 0.25
N PRO A 207 -4.04 22.16 0.97
CA PRO A 207 -3.92 21.84 2.38
C PRO A 207 -4.97 22.56 3.22
N ARG A 208 -5.45 23.73 2.76
CA ARG A 208 -6.55 24.45 3.37
C ARG A 208 -7.30 25.26 2.32
N ALA A 209 -8.59 25.00 2.17
CA ALA A 209 -9.49 25.74 1.30
C ALA A 209 -10.93 25.50 1.74
N LYS A 210 -11.81 26.50 1.59
CA LYS A 210 -13.25 26.27 1.72
C LYS A 210 -13.75 25.61 0.44
N LEU A 211 -14.39 24.45 0.60
CA LEU A 211 -15.00 23.73 -0.52
C LEU A 211 -16.32 24.41 -0.89
N LEU A 212 -16.39 25.00 -2.09
CA LEU A 212 -17.58 25.74 -2.53
C LEU A 212 -18.58 24.84 -3.24
N GLU A 213 -18.11 24.07 -4.23
CA GLU A 213 -18.94 23.24 -5.09
C GLU A 213 -18.16 22.00 -5.56
N VAL A 214 -18.85 20.86 -5.68
CA VAL A 214 -18.33 19.63 -6.29
C VAL A 214 -19.26 19.18 -7.43
N ASP A 215 -18.85 19.39 -8.68
CA ASP A 215 -19.56 18.95 -9.87
C ASP A 215 -19.06 17.56 -10.34
N ILE A 216 -19.94 16.56 -10.16
CA ILE A 216 -19.70 15.17 -10.54
C ILE A 216 -20.28 14.81 -11.91
N ALA A 217 -20.98 15.72 -12.58
CA ALA A 217 -21.63 15.45 -13.86
C ALA A 217 -20.65 15.04 -14.98
N PRO A 218 -19.44 15.60 -15.10
CA PRO A 218 -18.48 15.16 -16.11
C PRO A 218 -18.00 13.72 -15.87
N ALA A 219 -17.76 13.34 -14.61
CA ALA A 219 -17.32 12.00 -14.24
C ALA A 219 -18.36 10.93 -14.64
N ARG A 220 -19.65 11.21 -14.44
CA ARG A 220 -20.76 10.31 -14.82
C ARG A 220 -20.92 10.09 -16.32
N LYS A 221 -20.32 10.93 -17.16
CA LYS A 221 -20.39 10.81 -18.63
C LYS A 221 -19.27 9.92 -19.19
N ILE A 222 -18.31 9.52 -18.37
CA ILE A 222 -17.19 8.68 -18.80
C ILE A 222 -17.69 7.23 -18.92
N GLU A 223 -17.42 6.62 -20.07
CA GLU A 223 -17.75 5.22 -20.32
C GLU A 223 -17.10 4.31 -19.28
N GLY A 224 -17.87 3.38 -18.74
CA GLY A 224 -17.43 2.47 -17.69
C GLY A 224 -17.44 3.05 -16.28
N VAL A 225 -17.77 4.33 -16.06
CA VAL A 225 -18.07 4.85 -14.71
C VAL A 225 -19.47 4.40 -14.30
N VAL A 226 -19.58 3.78 -13.12
CA VAL A 226 -20.84 3.19 -12.61
C VAL A 226 -21.47 4.05 -11.53
N ASP A 227 -20.67 4.59 -10.60
CA ASP A 227 -21.16 5.50 -9.55
C ASP A 227 -20.10 6.53 -9.18
N VAL A 228 -20.56 7.69 -8.72
CA VAL A 228 -19.73 8.76 -8.16
C VAL A 228 -20.38 9.24 -6.89
N ALA A 229 -19.67 9.11 -5.78
CA ALA A 229 -20.14 9.45 -4.45
C ALA A 229 -19.31 10.59 -3.83
N THR A 230 -20.01 11.47 -3.12
CA THR A 230 -19.43 12.55 -2.30
C THR A 230 -20.02 12.47 -0.89
N TRP A 231 -19.77 13.49 -0.06
CA TRP A 231 -20.40 13.62 1.26
C TRP A 231 -21.93 13.43 1.25
N ARG A 232 -22.61 13.79 0.15
CA ARG A 232 -24.08 13.68 0.00
C ARG A 232 -24.59 12.25 0.00
N ALA A 233 -23.71 11.30 -0.32
CA ALA A 233 -24.07 9.89 -0.42
C ALA A 233 -23.96 9.16 0.92
N VAL A 234 -23.41 9.79 1.97
CA VAL A 234 -23.18 9.18 3.28
C VAL A 234 -24.52 9.09 4.05
N PRO A 235 -25.05 7.90 4.34
CA PRO A 235 -26.31 7.76 5.06
C PRO A 235 -26.16 7.98 6.58
N GLY A 236 -25.01 7.70 7.17
CA GLY A 236 -24.76 7.78 8.61
C GLY A 236 -23.76 8.86 9.01
N GLU A 237 -22.85 8.52 9.92
CA GLU A 237 -21.89 9.47 10.50
C GLU A 237 -20.68 9.68 9.60
N ARG A 238 -20.44 10.94 9.21
CA ARG A 238 -19.32 11.31 8.33
C ARG A 238 -17.99 11.48 9.05
N TYR A 239 -18.03 11.80 10.35
CA TYR A 239 -16.82 11.99 11.16
C TYR A 239 -16.45 10.71 11.88
N GLN A 240 -15.22 10.27 11.66
CA GLN A 240 -14.65 9.05 12.19
C GLN A 240 -13.31 9.35 12.88
N GLY A 241 -12.74 8.34 13.53
CA GLY A 241 -11.48 8.43 14.26
C GLY A 241 -11.47 7.55 15.52
N LEU A 242 -10.28 7.11 15.91
CA LEU A 242 -10.09 6.15 17.00
C LEU A 242 -10.21 6.77 18.39
N ILE A 243 -9.64 7.96 18.58
CA ILE A 243 -9.63 8.68 19.86
C ILE A 243 -10.65 9.82 19.84
N TYR A 244 -10.60 10.64 18.80
CA TYR A 244 -11.55 11.72 18.55
C TYR A 244 -12.21 11.46 17.20
N LYS A 245 -13.52 11.70 17.10
CA LYS A 245 -14.25 11.65 15.82
C LYS A 245 -14.11 12.97 15.08
N ASP A 246 -12.91 13.28 14.61
CA ASP A 246 -12.56 14.57 13.99
C ASP A 246 -12.09 14.46 12.53
N TRP A 247 -12.05 13.25 11.96
CA TRP A 247 -11.67 13.01 10.57
C TRP A 247 -12.90 12.77 9.69
N PRO A 248 -13.23 13.67 8.76
CA PRO A 248 -14.35 13.46 7.86
C PRO A 248 -13.97 12.45 6.76
N ILE A 249 -14.82 11.45 6.51
CA ILE A 249 -14.62 10.53 5.37
C ILE A 249 -14.80 11.22 4.00
N PHE A 250 -15.45 12.38 3.98
CA PHE A 250 -15.55 13.33 2.86
C PHE A 250 -15.62 14.76 3.37
N VAL A 251 -14.95 15.70 2.73
CA VAL A 251 -15.18 17.13 3.00
C VAL A 251 -16.51 17.55 2.38
N ARG A 252 -17.32 18.30 3.14
CA ARG A 252 -18.63 18.79 2.70
C ARG A 252 -18.52 20.21 2.14
N GLU A 253 -19.33 20.52 1.12
CA GLU A 253 -19.47 21.89 0.60
C GLU A 253 -19.88 22.85 1.73
N GLY A 254 -19.15 23.95 1.86
CA GLY A 254 -19.22 24.90 2.97
C GLY A 254 -18.18 24.68 4.06
N GLU A 255 -17.51 23.54 4.12
CA GLU A 255 -16.43 23.23 5.08
C GLU A 255 -15.04 23.51 4.51
N GLU A 256 -14.05 23.56 5.41
CA GLU A 256 -12.64 23.68 5.04
C GLU A 256 -11.96 22.31 4.94
N THR A 257 -11.09 22.17 3.93
CA THR A 257 -10.06 21.14 3.90
C THR A 257 -9.00 21.43 4.98
N ARG A 258 -8.45 20.37 5.57
CA ARG A 258 -7.44 20.36 6.64
C ARG A 258 -6.08 19.88 6.14
N CYS A 259 -6.06 19.08 5.08
CA CYS A 259 -4.83 18.64 4.43
C CYS A 259 -5.07 18.23 2.97
N VAL A 260 -3.98 18.00 2.23
CA VAL A 260 -4.02 17.49 0.84
C VAL A 260 -4.44 16.01 0.73
N GLY A 261 -4.68 15.36 1.86
CA GLY A 261 -5.18 13.99 1.97
C GLY A 261 -6.69 13.88 2.18
N ASP A 262 -7.38 15.02 2.38
CA ASP A 262 -8.83 15.03 2.55
C ASP A 262 -9.53 14.51 1.30
N VAL A 263 -10.52 13.63 1.49
CA VAL A 263 -11.27 13.02 0.38
C VAL A 263 -12.43 13.94 -0.02
N ILE A 264 -12.54 14.24 -1.31
CA ILE A 264 -13.60 15.07 -1.87
C ILE A 264 -14.69 14.20 -2.50
N ALA A 265 -14.29 13.21 -3.29
CA ALA A 265 -15.18 12.29 -3.98
C ALA A 265 -14.52 10.92 -4.15
N VAL A 266 -15.34 9.91 -4.39
CA VAL A 266 -14.91 8.59 -4.84
C VAL A 266 -15.72 8.13 -6.04
N VAL A 267 -15.09 7.35 -6.90
CA VAL A 267 -15.67 6.84 -8.15
C VAL A 267 -15.56 5.33 -8.19
N ALA A 268 -16.62 4.66 -8.59
CA ALA A 268 -16.62 3.25 -8.97
C ALA A 268 -16.70 3.12 -10.49
N GLY A 269 -15.78 2.39 -11.10
CA GLY A 269 -15.77 2.10 -12.54
C GLY A 269 -15.56 0.61 -12.84
N GLU A 270 -15.91 0.19 -14.05
CA GLU A 270 -15.75 -1.20 -14.51
C GLU A 270 -14.30 -1.60 -14.71
N THR A 271 -13.43 -0.63 -14.97
CA THR A 271 -11.98 -0.79 -15.00
C THR A 271 -11.30 0.24 -14.10
N ARG A 272 -10.02 0.01 -13.75
CA ARG A 272 -9.23 1.00 -13.01
C ARG A 272 -9.14 2.31 -13.79
N GLU A 273 -8.95 2.22 -15.11
CA GLU A 273 -8.84 3.38 -15.99
C GLU A 273 -10.12 4.22 -15.95
N ALA A 274 -11.30 3.59 -16.10
CA ALA A 274 -12.58 4.30 -16.04
C ALA A 274 -12.78 4.98 -14.68
N ALA A 275 -12.48 4.29 -13.57
CA ALA A 275 -12.57 4.87 -12.23
C ALA A 275 -11.64 6.07 -12.05
N ARG A 276 -10.38 5.96 -12.52
CA ARG A 276 -9.37 7.02 -12.42
C ARG A 276 -9.68 8.22 -13.31
N GLN A 277 -10.14 7.99 -14.53
CA GLN A 277 -10.62 9.05 -15.43
C GLN A 277 -11.85 9.74 -14.84
N GLY A 278 -12.79 8.97 -14.27
CA GLY A 278 -13.92 9.51 -13.54
C GLY A 278 -13.51 10.42 -12.40
N ALA A 279 -12.59 9.98 -11.53
CA ALA A 279 -12.10 10.79 -10.42
C ALA A 279 -11.43 12.09 -10.89
N ALA A 280 -10.63 12.02 -11.96
CA ALA A 280 -9.96 13.19 -12.55
C ALA A 280 -10.93 14.16 -13.27
N ALA A 281 -12.13 13.71 -13.65
CA ALA A 281 -13.12 14.53 -14.33
C ALA A 281 -14.07 15.28 -13.38
N VAL A 282 -14.09 14.92 -12.08
CA VAL A 282 -14.85 15.68 -11.08
C VAL A 282 -14.25 17.09 -10.98
N ARG A 283 -15.11 18.11 -11.10
CA ARG A 283 -14.71 19.52 -11.01
C ARG A 283 -14.99 20.04 -9.62
N VAL A 284 -14.01 20.73 -9.04
CA VAL A 284 -14.11 21.25 -7.68
C VAL A 284 -13.80 22.73 -7.68
N GLN A 285 -14.66 23.51 -7.00
CA GLN A 285 -14.42 24.92 -6.77
C GLN A 285 -14.00 25.14 -5.32
N TYR A 286 -12.88 25.84 -5.16
CA TYR A 286 -12.29 26.17 -3.87
C TYR A 286 -12.19 27.69 -3.69
N ASP A 287 -12.40 28.14 -2.46
CA ASP A 287 -11.83 29.39 -1.96
C ASP A 287 -10.57 29.04 -1.17
N VAL A 288 -9.38 29.27 -1.77
CA VAL A 288 -8.10 28.79 -1.24
C VAL A 288 -7.62 29.69 -0.10
N LEU A 289 -7.28 29.08 1.04
CA LEU A 289 -6.92 29.81 2.25
C LEU A 289 -5.45 29.54 2.63
N PRO A 290 -4.78 30.49 3.30
CA PRO A 290 -3.45 30.24 3.84
C PRO A 290 -3.47 29.09 4.85
N PRO A 291 -2.66 28.02 4.66
CA PRO A 291 -2.61 26.88 5.57
C PRO A 291 -1.71 27.16 6.78
N VAL A 292 -1.96 26.45 7.88
CA VAL A 292 -1.02 26.35 9.01
C VAL A 292 -0.24 25.06 8.87
N THR A 293 1.04 25.14 8.50
CA THR A 293 1.88 23.97 8.21
C THR A 293 2.96 23.70 9.26
N ASP A 294 3.15 24.65 10.19
CA ASP A 294 4.12 24.57 11.28
C ASP A 294 3.38 24.66 12.63
N PRO A 295 3.60 23.71 13.56
CA PRO A 295 3.03 23.81 14.91
C PRO A 295 3.51 25.04 15.71
N GLU A 296 4.58 25.71 15.28
CA GLU A 296 5.09 26.94 15.90
C GLU A 296 4.43 28.22 15.36
N ASP A 297 3.58 28.11 14.34
CA ASP A 297 2.78 29.24 13.85
C ASP A 297 1.85 29.75 14.96
N PRO A 298 1.75 31.07 15.21
CA PRO A 298 0.83 31.63 16.21
C PRO A 298 -0.64 31.25 16.01
N LYS A 299 -1.03 30.85 14.80
CA LYS A 299 -2.37 30.37 14.45
C LYS A 299 -2.56 28.87 14.72
N ALA A 300 -1.50 28.14 15.07
CA ALA A 300 -1.57 26.73 15.42
C ALA A 300 -2.39 26.55 16.71
N LYS A 301 -3.27 25.54 16.70
CA LYS A 301 -4.16 25.25 17.83
C LYS A 301 -3.56 24.15 18.70
N LEU A 302 -3.49 24.40 20.01
CA LEU A 302 -3.13 23.38 20.99
C LEU A 302 -4.28 22.39 21.14
N LEU A 303 -4.06 21.13 20.75
CA LEU A 303 -5.06 20.07 20.88
C LEU A 303 -5.19 19.56 22.32
N SER A 304 -4.06 19.31 23.00
CA SER A 304 -4.04 18.76 24.35
C SER A 304 -2.74 19.11 25.09
N LYS A 305 -2.80 19.15 26.43
CA LYS A 305 -1.65 19.35 27.31
C LYS A 305 -1.65 18.30 28.42
N SER A 306 -0.56 17.53 28.49
CA SER A 306 -0.32 16.54 29.55
C SER A 306 0.85 16.98 30.41
N VAL A 307 0.72 16.86 31.74
CA VAL A 307 1.76 17.26 32.71
C VAL A 307 2.00 16.11 33.69
N VAL A 308 3.25 15.71 33.84
CA VAL A 308 3.70 14.72 34.83
C VAL A 308 4.66 15.40 35.79
N ARG A 309 4.42 15.29 37.11
CA ARG A 309 5.27 15.88 38.16
C ARG A 309 5.56 14.85 39.25
N ARG A 310 6.79 14.83 39.73
CA ARG A 310 7.22 13.97 40.84
C ARG A 310 8.35 14.65 41.61
N GLY A 311 8.15 14.86 42.91
CA GLY A 311 9.12 15.54 43.79
C GLY A 311 9.30 17.03 43.48
N ASP A 312 10.32 17.63 44.10
CA ASP A 312 10.72 19.03 43.89
C ASP A 312 11.91 19.09 42.92
N VAL A 313 11.60 19.21 41.64
CA VAL A 313 12.59 19.22 40.55
C VAL A 313 13.46 20.48 40.61
N ASP A 314 12.89 21.63 40.97
CA ASP A 314 13.61 22.91 41.02
C ASP A 314 14.67 22.89 42.12
N ALA A 315 14.31 22.40 43.31
CA ALA A 315 15.27 22.23 44.40
C ALA A 315 16.35 21.18 44.07
N ALA A 316 16.00 20.10 43.36
CA ALA A 316 16.96 19.09 42.93
C ALA A 316 17.96 19.66 41.90
N LEU A 317 17.47 20.43 40.92
CA LEU A 317 18.32 21.09 39.93
C LEU A 317 19.25 22.13 40.57
N ALA A 318 18.75 22.94 41.51
CA ALA A 318 19.56 23.94 42.21
C ALA A 318 20.69 23.34 43.06
N LYS A 319 20.51 22.11 43.56
CA LYS A 319 21.53 21.37 44.34
C LYS A 319 22.46 20.51 43.48
N SER A 320 22.17 20.38 42.18
CA SER A 320 22.98 19.56 41.27
C SER A 320 24.33 20.22 41.01
N LYS A 321 25.39 19.42 40.95
CA LYS A 321 26.74 19.94 40.68
C LYS A 321 26.87 20.38 39.22
N HIS A 322 26.20 19.66 38.33
CA HIS A 322 26.15 19.98 36.91
C HIS A 322 24.70 20.10 36.47
N VAL A 323 24.39 21.13 35.68
CA VAL A 323 23.09 21.33 35.07
C VAL A 323 23.29 21.61 33.59
N VAL A 324 22.58 20.88 32.73
CA VAL A 324 22.59 21.09 31.28
C VAL A 324 21.16 21.29 30.81
N THR A 325 20.97 22.31 29.97
CA THR A 325 19.73 22.51 29.22
C THR A 325 20.02 22.37 27.74
N ALA A 326 19.22 21.56 27.04
CA ALA A 326 19.38 21.32 25.61
C ALA A 326 18.01 21.20 24.92
N ALA A 327 17.97 21.64 23.65
CA ALA A 327 16.82 21.52 22.78
C ALA A 327 17.07 20.47 21.69
N PHE A 328 16.06 19.66 21.39
CA PHE A 328 16.10 18.59 20.41
C PHE A 328 14.88 18.69 19.49
N ARG A 329 15.04 18.26 18.25
CA ARG A 329 13.94 18.17 17.27
C ARG A 329 13.99 16.83 16.55
N THR A 330 12.83 16.19 16.41
CA THR A 330 12.63 15.07 15.50
C THR A 330 11.87 15.52 14.26
N GLN A 331 12.19 14.91 13.13
CA GLN A 331 11.57 15.17 11.84
C GLN A 331 10.21 14.49 11.70
N ARG A 332 9.41 14.96 10.74
CA ARG A 332 8.26 14.21 10.23
C ARG A 332 8.77 13.00 9.44
N ILE A 333 8.23 11.81 9.71
CA ILE A 333 8.67 10.57 9.05
C ILE A 333 7.50 9.89 8.35
N GLU A 334 7.72 9.54 7.08
CA GLU A 334 6.85 8.69 6.28
C GLU A 334 7.11 7.20 6.60
N HIS A 335 6.03 6.47 6.86
CA HIS A 335 6.02 5.02 7.07
C HIS A 335 6.64 4.27 5.87
N ALA A 336 6.28 4.68 4.65
CA ALA A 336 6.73 4.13 3.39
C ALA A 336 6.58 2.60 3.30
N PHE A 337 5.48 2.05 3.83
CA PHE A 337 5.13 0.65 3.58
C PHE A 337 4.96 0.42 2.08
N LEU A 338 5.31 -0.78 1.62
CA LEU A 338 5.47 -1.01 0.19
C LEU A 338 4.15 -1.23 -0.54
N GLU A 339 3.14 -1.71 0.17
CA GLU A 339 1.80 -1.85 -0.37
C GLU A 339 0.95 -0.64 0.02
N PRO A 340 0.54 0.22 -0.94
CA PRO A 340 -0.45 1.25 -0.70
C PRO A 340 -1.74 0.68 -0.10
N GLU A 341 -2.53 1.51 0.56
CA GLU A 341 -3.83 1.14 1.10
C GLU A 341 -4.72 0.55 0.01
N SER A 342 -5.26 -0.63 0.30
CA SER A 342 -6.23 -1.31 -0.54
C SER A 342 -7.35 -1.87 0.32
N CYS A 343 -8.57 -1.79 -0.17
CA CYS A 343 -9.76 -2.34 0.46
C CYS A 343 -10.65 -2.99 -0.61
N LEU A 344 -11.29 -4.11 -0.26
CA LEU A 344 -12.33 -4.74 -1.07
C LEU A 344 -13.58 -4.91 -0.21
N ALA A 345 -14.66 -4.25 -0.60
CA ALA A 345 -15.97 -4.40 0.03
C ALA A 345 -16.90 -5.21 -0.87
N VAL A 346 -17.66 -6.12 -0.27
CA VAL A 346 -18.51 -7.12 -0.94
C VAL A 346 -19.90 -7.07 -0.29
N PRO A 347 -20.92 -6.58 -1.01
CA PRO A 347 -22.29 -6.64 -0.50
C PRO A 347 -22.78 -8.09 -0.57
N GLU A 348 -23.35 -8.58 0.53
CA GLU A 348 -23.88 -9.93 0.72
C GLU A 348 -25.34 -9.83 1.24
N GLY A 349 -26.30 -9.64 0.33
CA GLY A 349 -27.70 -9.40 0.71
C GLY A 349 -27.86 -8.08 1.48
N ASP A 350 -28.28 -8.17 2.74
CA ASP A 350 -28.42 -7.04 3.65
C ASP A 350 -27.17 -6.81 4.54
N THR A 351 -26.10 -7.57 4.30
CA THR A 351 -24.80 -7.45 4.98
C THR A 351 -23.71 -6.96 4.04
N ILE A 352 -22.59 -6.52 4.60
CA ILE A 352 -21.39 -6.18 3.85
C ILE A 352 -20.15 -6.81 4.48
N LEU A 353 -19.38 -7.53 3.65
CA LEU A 353 -18.07 -8.07 3.99
C LEU A 353 -16.99 -7.13 3.47
N VAL A 354 -16.06 -6.74 4.33
CA VAL A 354 -14.95 -5.84 4.00
C VAL A 354 -13.63 -6.53 4.28
N TYR A 355 -12.84 -6.73 3.25
CA TYR A 355 -11.43 -7.09 3.37
C TYR A 355 -10.64 -5.80 3.62
N SER A 356 -9.92 -5.76 4.74
CA SER A 356 -9.19 -4.58 5.20
C SER A 356 -7.72 -4.88 5.45
N GLN A 357 -6.90 -3.85 5.28
CA GLN A 357 -5.50 -3.79 5.70
C GLN A 357 -5.31 -2.99 7.01
N GLY A 358 -6.41 -2.55 7.63
CA GLY A 358 -6.40 -1.79 8.87
C GLY A 358 -5.81 -2.61 10.02
N GLN A 359 -5.12 -1.93 10.95
CA GLN A 359 -4.50 -2.60 12.10
C GLN A 359 -5.51 -2.90 13.23
N GLY A 360 -6.76 -2.45 13.11
CA GLY A 360 -7.86 -2.71 14.07
C GLY A 360 -9.18 -3.04 13.38
N ILE A 361 -9.48 -4.32 13.16
CA ILE A 361 -10.70 -4.76 12.44
C ILE A 361 -12.01 -4.41 13.16
N TYR A 362 -12.00 -4.32 14.49
CA TYR A 362 -13.18 -3.97 15.26
C TYR A 362 -13.53 -2.49 15.11
N ASP A 363 -12.51 -1.63 15.09
CA ASP A 363 -12.69 -0.20 14.85
C ASP A 363 -13.07 0.07 13.40
N ASP A 364 -12.47 -0.64 12.43
CA ASP A 364 -12.92 -0.60 11.04
C ASP A 364 -14.40 -0.97 10.92
N ARG A 365 -14.82 -2.07 11.55
CA ARG A 365 -16.21 -2.55 11.52
C ARG A 365 -17.18 -1.51 12.08
N ARG A 366 -16.90 -0.99 13.28
CA ARG A 366 -17.75 0.01 13.94
C ARG A 366 -17.87 1.29 13.11
N GLN A 367 -16.75 1.82 12.62
CA GLN A 367 -16.74 3.05 11.83
C GLN A 367 -17.43 2.88 10.48
N ILE A 368 -17.30 1.72 9.82
CA ILE A 368 -18.02 1.42 8.58
C ILE A 368 -19.53 1.30 8.83
N ALA A 369 -19.93 0.64 9.92
CA ALA A 369 -21.34 0.53 10.32
C ALA A 369 -21.95 1.92 10.59
N ASP A 370 -21.24 2.77 11.33
CA ASP A 370 -21.59 4.17 11.60
C ASP A 370 -21.79 4.96 10.29
N VAL A 371 -20.84 4.86 9.34
CA VAL A 371 -20.91 5.55 8.03
C VAL A 371 -22.10 5.08 7.20
N LEU A 372 -22.36 3.78 7.16
CA LEU A 372 -23.42 3.18 6.35
C LEU A 372 -24.79 3.22 7.03
N ARG A 373 -24.88 3.68 8.29
CA ARG A 373 -26.10 3.59 9.12
C ARG A 373 -26.62 2.15 9.17
N MET A 374 -25.72 1.20 9.36
CA MET A 374 -26.04 -0.23 9.48
C MET A 374 -25.79 -0.71 10.91
N PRO A 375 -26.55 -1.69 11.43
CA PRO A 375 -26.17 -2.40 12.64
C PRO A 375 -24.79 -3.04 12.49
N GLU A 376 -23.97 -3.00 13.55
CA GLU A 376 -22.59 -3.50 13.48
C GLU A 376 -22.52 -4.98 13.08
N GLU A 377 -23.49 -5.82 13.47
CA GLU A 377 -23.60 -7.23 13.10
C GLU A 377 -23.86 -7.47 11.61
N LYS A 378 -24.31 -6.45 10.87
CA LYS A 378 -24.45 -6.49 9.41
C LYS A 378 -23.17 -6.11 8.67
N VAL A 379 -22.11 -5.73 9.40
CA VAL A 379 -20.79 -5.41 8.85
C VAL A 379 -19.78 -6.43 9.34
N ARG A 380 -19.12 -7.13 8.42
CA ARG A 380 -18.05 -8.09 8.73
C ARG A 380 -16.74 -7.59 8.15
N VAL A 381 -15.69 -7.55 8.96
CA VAL A 381 -14.34 -7.14 8.52
C VAL A 381 -13.37 -8.32 8.64
N VAL A 382 -12.64 -8.61 7.56
CA VAL A 382 -11.60 -9.63 7.50
C VAL A 382 -10.25 -8.94 7.30
N LEU A 383 -9.32 -9.20 8.23
CA LEU A 383 -7.94 -8.72 8.09
C LEU A 383 -7.22 -9.52 7.01
N VAL A 384 -6.76 -8.82 5.97
CA VAL A 384 -5.84 -9.36 4.97
C VAL A 384 -4.44 -8.90 5.31
N SER A 385 -3.45 -9.76 5.05
CA SER A 385 -2.05 -9.39 5.24
C SER A 385 -1.71 -8.14 4.46
N ALA A 386 -1.13 -7.15 5.14
CA ALA A 386 -0.66 -5.92 4.51
C ALA A 386 0.85 -5.99 4.22
N GLY A 387 1.28 -5.37 3.13
CA GLY A 387 2.68 -5.16 2.74
C GLY A 387 3.42 -4.12 3.59
N GLY A 388 3.18 -4.15 4.90
CA GLY A 388 3.62 -3.16 5.88
C GLY A 388 2.53 -2.14 6.22
N ALA A 389 2.64 -1.56 7.42
CA ALA A 389 1.77 -0.50 7.91
C ALA A 389 2.53 0.44 8.87
N PHE A 390 3.23 -0.14 9.86
CA PHE A 390 4.10 0.60 10.79
C PHE A 390 3.39 1.70 11.59
N GLY A 391 2.10 1.56 11.86
CA GLY A 391 1.23 2.57 12.47
C GLY A 391 0.47 3.42 11.45
N GLY A 392 0.90 3.46 10.20
CA GLY A 392 0.26 4.28 9.16
C GLY A 392 -1.09 3.76 8.67
N LYS A 393 -1.48 2.52 8.99
CA LYS A 393 -2.80 1.94 8.68
C LYS A 393 -3.60 1.63 9.94
N GLU A 394 -3.33 2.37 11.03
CA GLU A 394 -4.09 2.24 12.28
C GLU A 394 -5.46 2.91 12.16
N ASP A 395 -5.50 4.14 11.67
CA ASP A 395 -6.74 4.85 11.37
C ASP A 395 -7.44 4.32 10.11
N LEU A 396 -8.74 4.58 10.04
CA LEU A 396 -9.54 4.32 8.85
C LEU A 396 -9.04 5.19 7.69
N SER A 397 -8.74 4.56 6.54
CA SER A 397 -8.25 5.27 5.35
C SER A 397 -9.34 5.35 4.29
N ILE A 398 -9.48 4.29 3.50
CA ILE A 398 -10.38 4.17 2.34
C ILE A 398 -11.51 3.17 2.56
N GLN A 399 -11.53 2.45 3.69
CA GLN A 399 -12.45 1.34 3.91
C GLN A 399 -13.91 1.80 3.91
N ALA A 400 -14.24 2.92 4.57
CA ALA A 400 -15.58 3.47 4.60
C ALA A 400 -16.08 3.89 3.21
N GLN A 401 -15.24 4.57 2.42
CA GLN A 401 -15.58 5.02 1.09
C GLN A 401 -15.75 3.83 0.13
N THR A 402 -14.91 2.80 0.27
CA THR A 402 -15.02 1.56 -0.50
C THR A 402 -16.32 0.81 -0.17
N ALA A 403 -16.64 0.69 1.12
CA ALA A 403 -17.88 0.09 1.59
C ALA A 403 -19.11 0.88 1.14
N LEU A 404 -19.05 2.21 1.12
CA LEU A 404 -20.12 3.07 0.61
C LEU A 404 -20.39 2.84 -0.89
N LEU A 405 -19.34 2.77 -1.71
CA LEU A 405 -19.49 2.45 -3.13
C LEU A 405 -20.10 1.07 -3.34
N ALA A 406 -19.63 0.06 -2.60
CA ALA A 406 -20.15 -1.30 -2.69
C ALA A 406 -21.62 -1.39 -2.28
N HIS A 407 -21.99 -0.74 -1.18
CA HIS A 407 -23.36 -0.67 -0.68
C HIS A 407 -24.30 -0.02 -1.70
N ARG A 408 -23.89 1.09 -2.31
CA ARG A 408 -24.71 1.84 -3.28
C ARG A 408 -24.87 1.13 -4.62
N THR A 409 -23.82 0.47 -5.09
CA THR A 409 -23.83 -0.21 -6.39
C THR A 409 -24.39 -1.63 -6.32
N GLY A 410 -24.49 -2.22 -5.12
CA GLY A 410 -24.83 -3.63 -4.95
C GLY A 410 -23.79 -4.59 -5.55
N ARG A 411 -22.59 -4.09 -5.88
CA ARG A 411 -21.50 -4.85 -6.50
C ARG A 411 -20.26 -4.82 -5.61
N PRO A 412 -19.40 -5.85 -5.66
CA PRO A 412 -18.10 -5.78 -5.00
C PRO A 412 -17.29 -4.60 -5.53
N VAL A 413 -16.62 -3.85 -4.65
CA VAL A 413 -15.77 -2.71 -5.05
C VAL A 413 -14.39 -2.88 -4.42
N LYS A 414 -13.34 -2.83 -5.25
CA LYS A 414 -11.95 -2.78 -4.81
C LYS A 414 -11.35 -1.41 -5.05
N LEU A 415 -10.95 -0.70 -3.99
CA LEU A 415 -10.25 0.56 -4.07
C LEU A 415 -8.80 0.35 -3.63
N THR A 416 -7.84 0.73 -4.48
CA THR A 416 -6.41 0.72 -4.13
C THR A 416 -5.82 2.09 -4.44
N LEU A 417 -5.21 2.73 -3.45
CA LEU A 417 -4.53 4.01 -3.61
C LEU A 417 -3.31 3.89 -4.51
N THR A 418 -3.00 4.96 -5.24
CA THR A 418 -1.66 5.12 -5.82
C THR A 418 -0.64 5.38 -4.72
N ARG A 419 0.66 5.26 -5.02
CA ARG A 419 1.71 5.64 -4.08
C ARG A 419 1.62 7.09 -3.63
N GLU A 420 1.29 7.99 -4.55
CA GLU A 420 1.16 9.42 -4.25
C GLU A 420 -0.04 9.70 -3.34
N GLU A 421 -1.20 9.08 -3.63
CA GLU A 421 -2.40 9.18 -2.81
C GLU A 421 -2.17 8.65 -1.40
N SER A 422 -1.52 7.49 -1.29
CA SER A 422 -1.09 6.92 -0.01
C SER A 422 -0.26 7.96 0.77
N MET A 423 0.85 8.43 0.20
CA MET A 423 1.71 9.44 0.84
C MET A 423 0.99 10.72 1.27
N ARG A 424 -0.08 11.12 0.58
CA ARG A 424 -0.91 12.28 0.95
C ARG A 424 -1.91 11.99 2.06
N LEU A 425 -2.50 10.80 2.08
CA LEU A 425 -3.68 10.47 2.88
C LEU A 425 -3.33 10.00 4.30
N HIS A 426 -2.43 9.03 4.46
CA HIS A 426 -2.21 8.42 5.77
C HIS A 426 -1.38 9.32 6.71
N PRO A 427 -1.56 9.21 8.03
CA PRO A 427 -0.84 10.05 9.00
C PRO A 427 0.67 9.82 8.94
N LYS A 428 1.46 10.76 9.48
CA LYS A 428 2.92 10.66 9.56
C LYS A 428 3.35 10.64 11.01
N ARG A 429 4.58 10.19 11.28
CA ARG A 429 5.17 10.43 12.61
C ARG A 429 5.21 11.92 12.89
N HIS A 430 4.60 12.32 14.00
CA HIS A 430 4.61 13.70 14.46
C HIS A 430 6.05 14.17 14.74
N PRO A 431 6.49 15.31 14.19
CA PRO A 431 7.72 15.94 14.62
C PRO A 431 7.56 16.43 16.07
N ILE A 432 8.58 16.25 16.89
CA ILE A 432 8.56 16.65 18.30
C ILE A 432 9.70 17.63 18.53
N ARG A 433 9.40 18.76 19.17
CA ARG A 433 10.40 19.65 19.76
C ARG A 433 10.43 19.42 21.26
N MET A 434 11.62 19.20 21.80
CA MET A 434 11.81 18.84 23.21
C MET A 434 12.88 19.74 23.80
N THR A 435 12.59 20.37 24.93
CA THR A 435 13.58 21.08 25.73
C THR A 435 13.72 20.34 27.05
N TYR A 436 14.94 19.87 27.33
CA TYR A 436 15.23 19.14 28.56
C TYR A 436 16.24 19.91 29.39
N THR A 437 15.99 19.96 30.69
CA THR A 437 16.95 20.39 31.71
C THR A 437 17.23 19.19 32.61
N VAL A 438 18.51 18.82 32.74
CA VAL A 438 18.96 17.67 33.52
C VAL A 438 20.05 18.13 34.48
N GLY A 439 19.94 17.71 35.75
CA GLY A 439 20.95 17.94 36.78
C GLY A 439 21.49 16.62 37.34
N CYS A 440 22.79 16.60 37.69
CA CYS A 440 23.44 15.48 38.39
C CYS A 440 24.48 15.93 39.42
#